data_AF-A0A1Z9P987-F1
#
_entry.id   AF-A0A1Z9P987-F1
#
_cell.length_a   1.000
_cell.length_b   1.000
_cell.length_c   1.000
_cell.angle_alpha   90.00
_cell.angle_beta   90.00
_cell.angle_gamma   90.00
#
_symmetry.space_group_name_H-M   'P 1'
#
loop_
_entity.id
_entity.type
_entity.pdbx_description
1 polymer ?
#
loop_
_entity_poly.entity_id
_entity_poly.type
_entity_poly.pdbx_seq_one_letter_code
_entity_poly.pdbx_strand_id
1 'polypeptide(L)'
;MKKTLFIIIIFATSFNLLAQGSFMFPQENNKILPADKAFGFKFIKDDDDIVATWSIKESYYLYLRSIKIKNKESEIGYTMLDGNPFDHEDEFFGNTVIIKNLFRISFKNIPNNSETQIFYQGCSDKGFCYPVQSIDIK
;
A
#
# COMPACT_ATOMS: atom_id res chain seq x y z
N MET A 1 -38.15 -69.03 -28.31
CA MET A 1 -36.75 -69.49 -28.20
C MET A 1 -35.90 -68.75 -29.21
N LYS A 2 -34.97 -67.91 -28.76
CA LYS A 2 -33.74 -67.46 -29.45
C LYS A 2 -33.03 -66.53 -28.46
N LYS A 3 -32.16 -67.12 -27.63
CA LYS A 3 -31.25 -66.38 -26.74
C LYS A 3 -29.99 -66.11 -27.55
N THR A 4 -29.85 -64.92 -28.09
CA THR A 4 -28.57 -64.46 -28.65
C THR A 4 -27.72 -63.95 -27.50
N LEU A 5 -26.73 -64.76 -27.15
CA LEU A 5 -25.65 -64.44 -26.23
C LEU A 5 -24.75 -63.40 -26.92
N PHE A 6 -24.74 -62.16 -26.44
CA PHE A 6 -23.77 -61.14 -26.87
C PHE A 6 -22.76 -60.93 -25.75
N ILE A 7 -21.52 -61.34 -26.02
CA ILE A 7 -20.33 -61.09 -25.23
C ILE A 7 -20.00 -59.60 -25.36
N ILE A 8 -20.08 -58.85 -24.27
CA ILE A 8 -19.64 -57.45 -24.22
C ILE A 8 -18.22 -57.43 -23.66
N ILE A 9 -17.29 -57.10 -24.55
CA ILE A 9 -15.88 -56.83 -24.29
C ILE A 9 -15.78 -55.56 -23.43
N ILE A 10 -15.28 -55.70 -22.20
CA ILE A 10 -14.95 -54.57 -21.33
C ILE A 10 -13.63 -53.98 -21.82
N PHE A 11 -13.71 -52.91 -22.60
CA PHE A 11 -12.55 -52.10 -22.99
C PHE A 11 -12.38 -50.97 -21.98
N ALA A 12 -11.37 -51.09 -21.12
CA ALA A 12 -11.00 -50.06 -20.16
C ALA A 12 -10.49 -48.81 -20.89
N THR A 13 -11.12 -47.66 -20.64
CA THR A 13 -10.48 -46.36 -20.87
C THR A 13 -10.66 -45.50 -19.62
N SER A 14 -9.55 -45.25 -18.95
CA SER A 14 -9.43 -44.33 -17.82
C SER A 14 -9.62 -42.90 -18.34
N PHE A 15 -10.80 -42.33 -18.10
CA PHE A 15 -11.04 -40.91 -18.29
C PHE A 15 -10.28 -40.13 -17.19
N ASN A 16 -9.10 -39.62 -17.52
CA ASN A 16 -8.48 -38.55 -16.72
C ASN A 16 -9.17 -37.24 -17.07
N LEU A 17 -10.11 -36.81 -16.23
CA LEU A 17 -10.71 -35.48 -16.34
C LEU A 17 -9.69 -34.45 -15.83
N LEU A 18 -8.83 -33.96 -16.72
CA LEU A 18 -8.10 -32.71 -16.49
C LEU A 18 -9.09 -31.55 -16.60
N ALA A 19 -9.77 -31.24 -15.49
CA ALA A 19 -10.41 -29.94 -15.35
C ALA A 19 -9.30 -28.89 -15.20
N GLN A 20 -8.76 -28.44 -16.33
CA GLN A 20 -8.07 -27.15 -16.39
C GLN A 20 -9.13 -26.08 -16.16
N GLY A 21 -9.35 -25.75 -14.89
CA GLY A 21 -10.07 -24.54 -14.52
C GLY A 21 -9.25 -23.35 -14.99
N SER A 22 -9.48 -22.92 -16.22
CA SER A 22 -9.05 -21.61 -16.69
C SER A 22 -9.77 -20.58 -15.83
N PHE A 23 -9.13 -20.16 -14.74
CA PHE A 23 -9.51 -18.94 -14.05
C PHE A 23 -9.25 -17.79 -15.02
N MET A 24 -10.28 -17.48 -15.81
CA MET A 24 -10.33 -16.29 -16.62
C MET A 24 -10.62 -15.13 -15.65
N PHE A 25 -9.59 -14.70 -14.94
CA PHE A 25 -9.63 -13.44 -14.22
C PHE A 25 -9.87 -12.34 -15.25
N PRO A 26 -10.90 -11.51 -15.12
CA PRO A 26 -10.94 -10.27 -15.86
C PRO A 26 -9.71 -9.49 -15.45
N GLN A 27 -8.71 -9.40 -16.32
CA GLN A 27 -7.58 -8.52 -16.12
C GLN A 27 -8.10 -7.11 -16.36
N GLU A 28 -8.81 -6.54 -15.37
CA GLU A 28 -8.93 -5.10 -15.30
C GLU A 28 -7.50 -4.56 -15.31
N ASN A 29 -7.18 -3.75 -16.31
CA ASN A 29 -5.93 -3.01 -16.36
C ASN A 29 -5.95 -1.88 -15.31
N ASN A 30 -6.29 -2.22 -14.06
CA ASN A 30 -6.21 -1.36 -12.90
C ASN A 30 -4.74 -1.29 -12.47
N LYS A 31 -3.95 -0.54 -13.27
CA LYS A 31 -2.53 -0.33 -13.00
C LYS A 31 -2.38 0.31 -11.63
N ILE A 32 -1.89 -0.47 -10.65
CA ILE A 32 -1.51 0.03 -9.34
C ILE A 32 -0.41 1.07 -9.55
N LEU A 33 -0.65 2.29 -9.07
CA LEU A 33 0.35 3.35 -9.14
C LEU A 33 1.52 2.99 -8.21
N PRO A 34 2.76 3.31 -8.58
CA PRO A 34 3.87 3.30 -7.62
C PRO A 34 3.61 4.28 -6.46
N ALA A 35 4.11 3.97 -5.26
CA ALA A 35 3.88 4.77 -4.06
C ALA A 35 4.36 6.22 -4.21
N ASP A 36 5.50 6.47 -4.87
CA ASP A 36 6.01 7.82 -5.14
C ASP A 36 5.03 8.66 -5.99
N LYS A 37 4.26 8.02 -6.87
CA LYS A 37 3.22 8.68 -7.68
C LYS A 37 1.90 8.85 -6.94
N ALA A 38 1.60 7.96 -6.00
CA ALA A 38 0.40 8.05 -5.18
C ALA A 38 0.51 9.14 -4.09
N PHE A 39 1.69 9.30 -3.49
CA PHE A 39 1.87 10.16 -2.32
C PHE A 39 2.75 11.39 -2.55
N GLY A 40 3.42 11.50 -3.71
CA GLY A 40 4.05 12.74 -4.18
C GLY A 40 4.95 13.41 -3.15
N PHE A 41 5.86 12.65 -2.52
CA PHE A 41 6.71 13.13 -1.43
C PHE A 41 7.80 14.11 -1.92
N LYS A 42 7.98 15.21 -1.19
CA LYS A 42 9.07 16.18 -1.35
C LYS A 42 9.49 16.72 0.01
N PHE A 43 10.70 17.23 0.12
CA PHE A 43 11.13 17.99 1.29
C PHE A 43 12.01 19.17 0.92
N ILE A 44 12.04 20.17 1.79
CA ILE A 44 12.95 21.31 1.75
C ILE A 44 13.67 21.35 3.09
N LYS A 45 14.99 21.56 3.06
CA LYS A 45 15.85 21.63 4.22
C LYS A 45 16.30 23.07 4.41
N ASP A 46 16.07 23.60 5.60
CA ASP A 46 16.64 24.86 6.09
C ASP A 46 17.66 24.55 7.20
N ASP A 47 18.35 25.57 7.72
CA ASP A 47 19.38 25.40 8.74
C ASP A 47 18.80 24.75 10.02
N ASP A 48 17.61 25.18 10.45
CA ASP A 48 16.99 24.71 11.70
C ASP A 48 15.97 23.58 11.53
N ASP A 49 15.23 23.57 10.42
CA ASP A 49 14.07 22.70 10.22
C ASP A 49 14.02 22.09 8.82
N ILE A 50 13.35 20.95 8.71
CA ILE A 50 13.01 20.29 7.45
C ILE A 50 11.49 20.33 7.31
N VAL A 51 11.03 20.78 6.14
CA VAL A 51 9.61 20.75 5.77
C VAL A 51 9.38 19.61 4.79
N ALA A 52 8.66 18.58 5.23
CA ALA A 52 8.24 17.47 4.40
C ALA A 52 6.81 17.68 3.91
N THR A 53 6.56 17.38 2.63
CA THR A 53 5.28 17.59 1.96
C THR A 53 4.90 16.34 1.17
N TRP A 54 3.68 15.86 1.36
CA TRP A 54 3.05 14.84 0.53
C TRP A 54 1.94 15.47 -0.29
N SER A 55 2.04 15.36 -1.63
CA SER A 55 0.94 15.65 -2.55
C SER A 55 0.22 14.33 -2.85
N ILE A 56 -0.82 14.05 -2.08
CA ILE A 56 -1.54 12.78 -2.09
C ILE A 56 -2.56 12.80 -3.23
N LYS A 57 -2.45 11.85 -4.15
CA LYS A 57 -3.35 11.74 -5.30
C LYS A 57 -4.78 11.42 -4.84
N GLU A 58 -5.75 11.88 -5.61
CA GLU A 58 -7.15 11.52 -5.42
C GLU A 58 -7.34 10.00 -5.32
N SER A 59 -8.24 9.58 -4.43
CA SER A 59 -8.49 8.17 -4.07
C SER A 59 -7.33 7.46 -3.37
N TYR A 60 -6.38 8.22 -2.82
CA TYR A 60 -5.34 7.73 -1.92
C TYR A 60 -5.36 8.53 -0.61
N TYR A 61 -4.84 7.93 0.45
CA TYR A 61 -4.74 8.54 1.76
C TYR A 61 -3.56 7.99 2.56
N LEU A 62 -3.05 8.79 3.49
CA LEU A 62 -2.02 8.38 4.45
C LEU A 62 -2.66 8.14 5.81
N TYR A 63 -2.19 7.13 6.55
CA TYR A 63 -2.55 7.01 7.97
C TYR A 63 -1.72 7.97 8.79
N LEU A 64 -2.36 8.87 9.52
CA LEU A 64 -1.65 9.86 10.33
C LEU A 64 -0.73 9.20 11.37
N ARG A 65 -1.19 8.11 11.99
CA ARG A 65 -0.41 7.32 12.97
C ARG A 65 0.81 6.59 12.39
N SER A 66 0.90 6.47 11.07
CA SER A 66 2.04 5.82 10.41
C SER A 66 3.21 6.77 10.18
N ILE A 67 2.97 8.08 10.29
CA ILE A 67 3.98 9.11 10.08
C ILE A 67 4.94 9.08 11.27
N LYS A 68 6.18 8.67 11.02
CA LYS A 68 7.24 8.62 12.02
C LYS A 68 8.52 9.19 11.46
N ILE A 69 9.25 9.93 12.28
CA ILE A 69 10.56 10.45 11.91
C ILE A 69 11.56 9.89 12.90
N LYS A 70 12.60 9.23 12.38
CA LYS A 70 13.68 8.70 13.22
C LYS A 70 14.98 9.37 12.86
N ASN A 71 15.77 9.68 13.87
CA ASN A 71 17.19 9.97 13.73
C ASN A 71 17.95 8.79 14.34
N LYS A 72 18.61 7.98 13.50
CA LYS A 72 19.12 6.66 13.88
C LYS A 72 17.99 5.81 14.45
N GLU A 73 18.07 5.43 15.73
CA GLU A 73 17.05 4.62 16.41
C GLU A 73 16.02 5.45 17.19
N SER A 74 16.27 6.74 17.39
CA SER A 74 15.42 7.61 18.20
C SER A 74 14.32 8.26 17.36
N GLU A 75 13.07 8.13 17.77
CA GLU A 75 11.95 8.85 17.17
C GLU A 75 11.98 10.32 17.59
N ILE A 76 11.81 11.23 16.62
CA ILE A 76 11.73 12.67 16.83
C ILE A 76 10.33 13.18 16.46
N GLY A 77 9.87 14.19 17.18
CA GLY A 77 8.56 14.80 16.93
C GLY A 77 8.56 15.67 15.67
N TYR A 78 7.35 15.87 15.15
CA TYR A 78 7.07 16.84 14.08
C TYR A 78 5.89 17.72 14.45
N THR A 79 5.77 18.86 13.79
CA THR A 79 4.61 19.74 13.85
C THR A 79 3.87 19.67 12.52
N MET A 80 2.55 19.47 12.57
CA MET A 80 1.71 19.59 11.37
C MET A 80 1.60 21.06 10.98
N LEU A 81 2.02 21.38 9.77
CA LEU A 81 1.88 22.71 9.16
C LEU A 81 0.60 22.80 8.32
N ASP A 82 0.21 21.70 7.69
CA ASP A 82 -0.95 21.60 6.81
C ASP A 82 -1.41 20.13 6.70
N GLY A 83 -2.67 19.95 6.35
CA GLY A 83 -3.33 18.65 6.20
C GLY A 83 -4.49 18.50 7.17
N ASN A 84 -5.63 18.10 6.60
CA ASN A 84 -6.87 17.91 7.36
C ASN A 84 -6.98 16.44 7.78
N PRO A 85 -6.98 16.13 9.09
CA PRO A 85 -7.27 14.80 9.60
C PRO A 85 -8.75 14.46 9.41
N PHE A 86 -9.02 13.22 9.00
CA PHE A 86 -10.35 12.65 8.90
C PHE A 86 -10.40 11.33 9.66
N ASP A 87 -11.43 11.15 10.47
CA ASP A 87 -11.73 9.83 11.02
C ASP A 87 -12.10 8.87 9.88
N HIS A 88 -11.60 7.65 9.97
CA HIS A 88 -11.79 6.61 8.98
C HIS A 88 -11.91 5.26 9.68
N GLU A 89 -12.69 4.37 9.09
CA GLU A 89 -12.82 2.99 9.53
C GLU A 89 -12.57 2.08 8.34
N ASP A 90 -11.62 1.17 8.47
CA ASP A 90 -11.28 0.19 7.43
C ASP A 90 -10.97 -1.19 8.03
N GLU A 91 -10.89 -2.20 7.17
CA GLU A 91 -10.62 -3.60 7.56
C GLU A 91 -9.17 -3.85 8.01
N PHE A 92 -8.24 -2.93 7.73
CA PHE A 92 -6.83 -3.09 8.05
C PHE A 92 -6.50 -2.62 9.46
N PHE A 93 -7.12 -1.51 9.88
CA PHE A 93 -6.78 -0.81 11.10
C PHE A 93 -7.99 -0.40 11.95
N GLY A 94 -9.21 -0.70 11.50
CA GLY A 94 -10.44 -0.28 12.17
C GLY A 94 -10.51 1.25 12.23
N ASN A 95 -10.90 1.78 13.39
CA ASN A 95 -10.94 3.22 13.63
C ASN A 95 -9.55 3.84 13.62
N THR A 96 -9.33 4.77 12.69
CA THR A 96 -8.04 5.41 12.43
C THR A 96 -8.24 6.84 11.93
N VAL A 97 -7.15 7.60 11.84
CA VAL A 97 -7.16 8.96 11.28
C VAL A 97 -6.31 8.97 10.02
N ILE A 98 -6.89 9.51 8.95
CA ILE A 98 -6.25 9.61 7.64
C ILE A 98 -6.06 11.06 7.21
N ILE A 99 -5.09 11.27 6.32
CA ILE A 99 -4.87 12.54 5.61
C ILE A 99 -5.07 12.32 4.12
N LYS A 100 -5.79 13.24 3.47
CA LYS A 100 -6.03 13.28 2.02
C LYS A 100 -5.47 14.57 1.40
N ASN A 101 -5.26 14.56 0.09
CA ASN A 101 -4.86 15.70 -0.75
C ASN A 101 -3.46 16.28 -0.46
N LEU A 102 -3.27 16.89 0.71
CA LEU A 102 -2.02 17.55 1.10
C LEU A 102 -1.71 17.24 2.55
N PHE A 103 -0.44 16.93 2.82
CA PHE A 103 0.08 16.83 4.18
C PHE A 103 1.42 17.53 4.25
N ARG A 104 1.60 18.43 5.21
CA ARG A 104 2.87 19.15 5.43
C ARG A 104 3.24 19.10 6.90
N ILE A 105 4.48 18.73 7.16
CA ILE A 105 5.04 18.72 8.52
C ILE A 105 6.38 19.42 8.56
N SER A 106 6.71 19.99 9.71
CA SER A 106 8.04 20.50 10.04
C SER A 106 8.65 19.66 11.15
N PHE A 107 9.96 19.41 11.08
CA PHE A 107 10.71 18.77 12.15
C PHE A 107 12.16 19.27 12.15
N LYS A 108 12.83 19.13 13.29
CA LYS A 108 14.18 19.66 13.48
C LYS A 108 15.18 19.04 12.51
N ASN A 109 15.95 19.89 11.84
CA ASN A 109 17.13 19.47 11.11
C ASN A 109 18.26 19.19 12.12
N ILE A 110 18.82 17.98 12.09
CA ILE A 110 19.90 17.58 12.97
C ILE A 110 21.18 17.51 12.13
N PRO A 111 22.06 18.54 12.19
CA PRO A 111 23.32 18.51 11.45
C PRO A 111 24.30 17.47 12.02
N ASN A 112 25.17 16.94 11.15
CA ASN A 112 26.24 15.94 11.39
C ASN A 112 25.83 14.45 11.33
N ASN A 113 26.08 13.82 10.18
CA ASN A 113 26.07 12.37 9.93
C ASN A 113 24.87 11.63 10.54
N SER A 114 23.72 12.28 10.56
CA SER A 114 22.53 11.80 11.22
C SER A 114 21.65 11.14 10.17
N GLU A 115 21.51 9.82 10.24
CA GLU A 115 20.60 9.05 9.40
C GLU A 115 19.16 9.38 9.82
N THR A 116 18.61 10.45 9.25
CA THR A 116 17.22 10.84 9.46
C THR A 116 16.34 10.14 8.43
N GLN A 117 15.35 9.39 8.89
CA GLN A 117 14.40 8.66 8.06
C GLN A 117 12.97 9.07 8.38
N ILE A 118 12.15 9.25 7.34
CA ILE A 118 10.71 9.43 7.45
C ILE A 118 10.01 8.17 7.01
N PHE A 119 9.15 7.63 7.86
CA PHE A 119 8.28 6.49 7.57
C PHE A 119 6.85 6.96 7.37
N TYR A 120 6.16 6.37 6.42
CA TYR A 120 4.73 6.58 6.20
C TYR A 120 4.09 5.37 5.52
N GLN A 121 2.78 5.25 5.67
CA GLN A 121 1.99 4.23 4.99
C GLN A 121 0.67 4.85 4.52
N GLY A 122 0.21 4.41 3.36
CA GLY A 122 -1.08 4.82 2.82
C GLY A 122 -1.75 3.71 2.04
N CYS A 123 -3.02 3.93 1.72
CA CYS A 123 -3.84 3.01 0.96
C CYS A 123 -4.60 3.74 -0.14
N SER A 124 -5.25 2.96 -0.98
CA SER A 124 -6.18 3.44 -1.99
C SER A 124 -7.60 3.11 -1.57
N ASP A 125 -8.55 3.99 -1.92
CA ASP A 125 -9.98 3.73 -1.83
C ASP A 125 -10.39 2.50 -2.68
N LYS A 126 -9.50 1.98 -3.54
CA LYS A 126 -9.66 0.71 -4.29
C LYS A 126 -9.42 -0.56 -3.44
N GLY A 127 -9.24 -0.43 -2.13
CA GLY A 127 -9.16 -1.59 -1.21
C GLY A 127 -7.78 -2.26 -1.15
N PHE A 128 -6.69 -1.52 -1.39
CA PHE A 128 -5.34 -2.04 -1.17
C PHE A 128 -4.44 -1.02 -0.49
N CYS A 129 -3.49 -1.52 0.28
CA CYS A 129 -2.53 -0.74 1.03
C CYS A 129 -1.11 -0.94 0.53
N TYR A 130 -0.32 0.13 0.52
CA TYR A 130 1.10 0.02 0.27
C TYR A 130 1.81 -0.49 1.53
N PRO A 131 2.94 -1.21 1.40
CA PRO A 131 3.85 -1.43 2.52
C PRO A 131 4.32 -0.11 3.12
N VAL A 132 4.87 -0.14 4.34
CA VAL A 132 5.53 1.03 4.93
C VAL A 132 6.63 1.52 4.00
N GLN A 133 6.59 2.80 3.67
CA GLN A 133 7.61 3.50 2.90
C GLN A 133 8.61 4.13 3.87
N SER A 134 9.88 4.20 3.46
CA SER A 134 10.96 4.89 4.18
C SER A 134 11.64 5.87 3.24
N ILE A 135 11.90 7.09 3.70
CA ILE A 135 12.66 8.11 2.97
C ILE A 135 13.84 8.56 3.81
N ASP A 136 15.05 8.40 3.27
CA ASP A 136 16.25 8.96 3.86
C ASP A 136 16.35 10.45 3.54
N ILE A 137 16.50 11.27 4.58
CA ILE A 137 16.73 12.71 4.46
C ILE A 137 18.23 12.96 4.48
N LYS A 138 18.78 13.33 3.31
CA LYS A 138 20.19 13.67 3.10
C LYS A 138 20.38 15.18 3.15
#